data_AF-A0A659PYE1-F1
#
_entry.id   AF-A0A659PYE1-F1
#
_cell.length_a   1.000
_cell.length_b   1.000
_cell.length_c   1.000
_cell.angle_alpha   90.00
_cell.angle_beta   90.00
_cell.angle_gamma   90.00
#
_symmetry.space_group_name_H-M   'P 1'
#
loop_
_entity.id
_entity.type
_entity.pdbx_description
1 polymer ?
#
loop_
_entity_poly.entity_id
_entity_poly.type
_entity_poly.pdbx_seq_one_letter_code
_entity_poly.pdbx_strand_id
1 'polypeptide(L)'
;MTLPPIAAFWQANRLLEMPENPANAQFVRFADFRRDPDNHPLKTASGKIEIYSARIASYGYADCPGHPMWLVPDEWHGNADAGQVQLLSAHPAHRLHSQLNYSSLRERYAVAGREPVTIHPQDATTRGIVDGDTVRVWNHRGQVLAGAVVTDGIRPGVICIHEGAWPDPEPTAGGICKNGAVNVLTKDLPSSRLGNGCAGNTALVWFEKYTGPALPLTAFDPPANS
;
A
#
# COMPACT_ATOMS: atom_id res chain seq x y z
N MET A 1 -20.77 -25.14 -11.82
CA MET A 1 -21.45 -24.15 -12.69
C MET A 1 -20.66 -24.05 -13.99
N THR A 2 -21.34 -24.02 -15.13
CA THR A 2 -20.69 -23.77 -16.43
C THR A 2 -20.75 -22.27 -16.69
N LEU A 3 -19.60 -21.65 -17.00
CA LEU A 3 -19.57 -20.23 -17.36
C LEU A 3 -20.30 -20.02 -18.69
N PRO A 4 -21.15 -18.97 -18.82
CA PRO A 4 -21.78 -18.65 -20.09
C PRO A 4 -20.74 -18.20 -21.13
N PRO A 5 -21.04 -18.32 -22.43
CA PRO A 5 -20.21 -17.70 -23.47
C PRO A 5 -20.04 -16.20 -23.23
N ILE A 6 -18.85 -15.67 -23.54
CA ILE A 6 -18.48 -14.28 -23.21
C ILE A 6 -19.47 -13.24 -23.75
N ALA A 7 -20.01 -13.45 -24.95
CA ALA A 7 -20.99 -12.54 -25.55
C ALA A 7 -22.30 -12.47 -24.73
N ALA A 8 -22.77 -13.62 -24.24
CA ALA A 8 -23.98 -13.70 -23.42
C ALA A 8 -23.75 -13.10 -22.02
N PHE A 9 -22.57 -13.34 -21.44
CA PHE A 9 -22.16 -12.69 -20.19
C PHE A 9 -22.15 -11.16 -20.34
N TRP A 10 -21.52 -10.66 -21.40
CA TRP A 10 -21.40 -9.22 -21.64
C TRP A 10 -22.76 -8.56 -21.88
N GLN A 11 -23.62 -9.19 -22.67
CA GLN A 11 -24.98 -8.69 -22.92
C GLN A 11 -25.85 -8.70 -21.65
N ALA A 12 -25.70 -9.71 -20.79
CA ALA A 12 -26.45 -9.79 -19.54
C ALA A 12 -26.07 -8.66 -18.56
N ASN A 13 -24.79 -8.26 -18.55
CA ASN A 13 -24.25 -7.20 -17.69
C ASN A 13 -24.66 -7.34 -16.21
N ARG A 14 -24.52 -8.55 -15.67
CA ARG A 14 -24.85 -8.91 -14.28
C ARG A 14 -23.66 -9.60 -13.63
N LEU A 15 -23.57 -9.47 -12.30
CA LEU A 15 -22.62 -10.24 -11.50
C LEU A 15 -22.93 -11.74 -11.64
N LEU A 16 -21.86 -12.52 -11.81
CA LEU A 16 -21.91 -13.97 -11.85
C LEU A 16 -21.19 -14.49 -10.61
N GLU A 17 -21.96 -14.94 -9.62
CA GLU A 17 -21.38 -15.53 -8.41
C GLU A 17 -21.04 -16.99 -8.66
N MET A 18 -19.79 -17.36 -8.37
CA MET A 18 -19.38 -18.75 -8.39
C MET A 18 -19.90 -19.44 -7.12
N PRO A 19 -20.60 -20.57 -7.23
CA PRO A 19 -21.07 -21.28 -6.04
C PRO A 19 -19.88 -21.75 -5.20
N GLU A 20 -19.98 -21.59 -3.89
CA GLU A 20 -19.01 -22.13 -2.96
C GLU A 20 -18.98 -23.67 -3.07
N ASN A 21 -17.79 -24.25 -3.00
CA ASN A 21 -17.63 -25.70 -2.93
C ASN A 21 -17.58 -26.12 -1.45
N PRO A 22 -18.57 -26.89 -0.93
CA PRO A 22 -18.60 -27.30 0.47
C PRO A 22 -17.34 -28.08 0.91
N ALA A 23 -16.71 -28.82 0.00
CA ALA A 23 -15.46 -29.52 0.30
C ALA A 23 -14.29 -28.54 0.50
N ASN A 24 -14.24 -27.46 -0.30
CA ASN A 24 -13.23 -26.41 -0.12
C ASN A 24 -13.47 -25.63 1.18
N ALA A 25 -14.73 -25.40 1.56
CA ALA A 25 -15.09 -24.73 2.81
C ALA A 25 -14.64 -25.50 4.07
N GLN A 26 -14.50 -26.82 3.95
CA GLN A 26 -14.03 -27.70 5.04
C GLN A 26 -12.52 -27.96 5.02
N PHE A 27 -11.79 -27.45 4.02
CA PHE A 27 -10.37 -27.70 3.89
C PHE A 27 -9.60 -27.03 5.04
N VAL A 28 -8.88 -27.84 5.81
CA VAL A 28 -7.95 -27.38 6.85
C VAL A 28 -6.53 -27.68 6.39
N ARG A 29 -5.76 -26.63 6.11
CA ARG A 29 -4.35 -26.76 5.72
C ARG A 29 -3.58 -27.52 6.80
N PHE A 30 -2.84 -28.57 6.39
CA PHE A 30 -2.04 -29.45 7.24
C PHE A 30 -2.83 -30.35 8.22
N ALA A 31 -4.12 -30.62 7.98
CA ALA A 31 -4.92 -31.53 8.81
C ALA A 31 -4.34 -32.94 8.93
N ASP A 32 -3.87 -33.52 7.82
CA ASP A 32 -3.29 -34.87 7.81
C ASP A 32 -1.97 -34.92 8.59
N PHE A 33 -1.07 -33.93 8.41
CA PHE A 33 0.15 -33.79 9.22
C PHE A 33 -0.18 -33.68 10.73
N ARG A 34 -1.22 -32.93 11.09
CA ARG A 34 -1.65 -32.83 12.49
C ARG A 34 -2.14 -34.17 13.06
N ARG A 35 -2.83 -34.97 12.23
CA ARG A 35 -3.38 -36.27 12.66
C ARG A 35 -2.31 -37.35 12.74
N ASP A 36 -1.40 -37.38 11.77
CA ASP A 36 -0.37 -38.41 11.63
C ASP A 36 0.89 -37.80 10.97
N PRO A 37 1.76 -37.15 11.76
CA PRO A 37 2.93 -36.44 11.22
C PRO A 37 4.02 -37.38 10.68
N ASP A 38 4.04 -38.63 11.09
CA ASP A 38 5.06 -39.60 10.66
C ASP A 38 4.78 -40.09 9.23
N ASN A 39 3.51 -40.33 8.89
CA ASN A 39 3.11 -40.73 7.54
C ASN A 39 2.76 -39.55 6.62
N HIS A 40 2.51 -38.35 7.17
CA HIS A 40 2.23 -37.13 6.40
C HIS A 40 3.19 -35.99 6.76
N PRO A 41 4.53 -36.17 6.63
CA PRO A 41 5.49 -35.15 7.00
C PRO A 41 5.40 -33.91 6.11
N LEU A 42 5.73 -32.76 6.67
CA LEU A 42 5.88 -31.52 5.89
C LEU A 42 7.13 -31.57 5.01
N LYS A 43 7.15 -30.76 3.96
CA LYS A 43 8.31 -30.62 3.05
C LYS A 43 9.41 -29.72 3.63
N THR A 44 9.78 -29.96 4.87
CA THR A 44 10.88 -29.28 5.59
C THR A 44 12.02 -30.27 5.84
N ALA A 45 13.17 -29.81 6.35
CA ALA A 45 14.31 -30.70 6.58
C ALA A 45 14.02 -31.73 7.69
N SER A 46 13.19 -31.35 8.65
CA SER A 46 12.79 -32.21 9.78
C SER A 46 11.49 -33.01 9.55
N GLY A 47 10.76 -32.75 8.47
CA GLY A 47 9.39 -33.24 8.30
C GLY A 47 8.34 -32.53 9.17
N LYS A 48 8.74 -31.52 9.95
CA LYS A 48 7.90 -30.80 10.94
C LYS A 48 7.88 -29.29 10.69
N ILE A 49 7.09 -28.56 11.49
CA ILE A 49 7.14 -27.09 11.53
C ILE A 49 8.48 -26.68 12.15
N GLU A 50 9.27 -25.89 11.43
CA GLU A 50 10.59 -25.43 11.89
C GLU A 50 10.45 -24.08 12.61
N ILE A 51 10.34 -24.11 13.95
CA ILE A 51 10.45 -22.89 14.79
C ILE A 51 11.86 -22.29 14.68
N TYR A 52 12.86 -23.17 14.58
CA TYR A 52 14.25 -22.85 14.26
C TYR A 52 14.66 -23.59 12.98
N SER A 53 15.20 -22.86 12.01
CA SER A 53 15.76 -23.43 10.79
C SER A 53 17.28 -23.35 10.80
N ALA A 54 17.94 -24.49 11.00
CA ALA A 54 19.40 -24.60 10.94
C ALA A 54 19.95 -24.20 9.56
N ARG A 55 19.17 -24.44 8.50
CA ARG A 55 19.53 -24.03 7.14
C ARG A 55 19.62 -22.51 7.02
N ILE A 56 18.61 -21.77 7.48
CA ILE A 56 18.63 -20.30 7.46
C ILE A 56 19.74 -19.76 8.35
N ALA A 57 19.90 -20.31 9.57
CA ALA A 57 20.97 -19.91 10.48
C ALA A 57 22.37 -20.06 9.86
N SER A 58 22.58 -21.11 9.04
CA SER A 58 23.87 -21.36 8.38
C SER A 58 24.28 -20.30 7.37
N TYR A 59 23.35 -19.45 6.88
CA TYR A 59 23.66 -18.37 5.95
C TYR A 59 24.35 -17.18 6.62
N GLY A 60 24.26 -17.06 7.95
CA GLY A 60 24.89 -15.95 8.68
C GLY A 60 24.34 -14.57 8.32
N TYR A 61 23.08 -14.49 7.86
CA TYR A 61 22.43 -13.24 7.50
C TYR A 61 21.96 -12.49 8.75
N ALA A 62 22.53 -11.32 9.00
CA ALA A 62 22.17 -10.48 10.14
C ALA A 62 20.71 -9.99 10.11
N ASP A 63 20.13 -9.88 8.91
CA ASP A 63 18.76 -9.43 8.64
C ASP A 63 17.75 -10.60 8.50
N CYS A 64 18.19 -11.85 8.66
CA CYS A 64 17.31 -13.01 8.64
C CYS A 64 17.86 -14.17 9.48
N PRO A 65 17.71 -14.11 10.82
CA PRO A 65 18.19 -15.15 11.73
C PRO A 65 17.39 -16.46 11.59
N GLY A 66 17.92 -17.55 12.16
CA GLY A 66 17.32 -18.89 12.05
C GLY A 66 15.96 -19.08 12.74
N HIS A 67 15.48 -18.09 13.51
CA HIS A 67 14.16 -18.08 14.15
C HIS A 67 13.61 -16.64 14.19
N PRO A 68 12.31 -16.44 14.44
CA PRO A 68 11.74 -15.10 14.56
C PRO A 68 12.43 -14.26 15.63
N MET A 69 12.79 -13.02 15.28
CA MET A 69 13.42 -12.05 16.15
C MET A 69 12.88 -10.65 15.86
N TRP A 70 12.88 -9.77 16.87
CA TRP A 70 12.71 -8.34 16.65
C TRP A 70 14.01 -7.75 16.13
N LEU A 71 13.97 -7.20 14.93
CA LEU A 71 15.04 -6.40 14.33
C LEU A 71 14.51 -4.99 14.13
N VAL A 72 15.33 -3.98 14.45
CA VAL A 72 14.91 -2.58 14.30
C VAL A 72 14.74 -2.27 12.81
N PRO A 73 13.57 -1.76 12.36
CA PRO A 73 13.37 -1.36 10.98
C PRO A 73 14.17 -0.11 10.60
N ASP A 74 14.49 0.05 9.32
CA ASP A 74 15.23 1.21 8.81
C ASP A 74 14.44 2.53 8.96
N GLU A 75 13.11 2.51 8.82
CA GLU A 75 12.22 3.65 9.06
C GLU A 75 10.96 3.18 9.79
N TRP A 76 10.71 3.72 10.98
CA TRP A 76 9.52 3.47 11.77
C TRP A 76 9.33 4.58 12.81
N HIS A 77 8.19 4.61 13.49
CA HIS A 77 7.90 5.66 14.47
C HIS A 77 9.01 5.89 15.51
N GLY A 78 9.76 4.85 15.90
CA GLY A 78 10.82 4.97 16.91
C GLY A 78 12.13 5.62 16.43
N ASN A 79 12.31 5.84 15.13
CA ASN A 79 13.43 6.64 14.59
C ASN A 79 12.95 7.82 13.73
N ALA A 80 11.70 8.25 13.93
CA ALA A 80 11.13 9.40 13.25
C ALA A 80 11.76 10.72 13.72
N ASP A 81 12.06 11.60 12.76
CA ASP A 81 12.44 12.97 13.06
C ASP A 81 11.25 13.74 13.66
N ALA A 82 11.54 14.87 14.31
CA ALA A 82 10.51 15.74 14.87
C ALA A 82 9.47 16.12 13.80
N GLY A 83 8.20 15.82 14.10
CA GLY A 83 7.06 16.13 13.23
C GLY A 83 6.78 15.11 12.11
N GLN A 84 7.62 14.09 11.94
CA GLN A 84 7.33 13.00 11.00
C GLN A 84 6.21 12.09 11.51
N VAL A 85 5.47 11.52 10.57
CA VAL A 85 4.42 10.54 10.79
C VAL A 85 4.64 9.31 9.93
N GLN A 86 4.03 8.18 10.32
CA GLN A 86 4.05 6.96 9.52
C GLN A 86 3.15 7.13 8.29
N LEU A 87 3.67 6.79 7.11
CA LEU A 87 2.89 6.70 5.89
C LEU A 87 2.51 5.24 5.61
N LEU A 88 1.23 5.01 5.32
CA LEU A 88 0.72 3.75 4.79
C LEU A 88 0.34 3.91 3.31
N SER A 89 0.59 2.87 2.51
CA SER A 89 0.25 2.80 1.09
C SER A 89 -0.68 1.62 0.78
N ALA A 90 -1.79 1.52 1.51
CA ALA A 90 -2.73 0.42 1.39
C ALA A 90 -3.44 0.41 0.00
N HIS A 91 -3.97 -0.75 -0.38
CA HIS A 91 -4.71 -0.87 -1.65
C HIS A 91 -5.96 0.03 -1.66
N PRO A 92 -6.29 0.65 -2.80
CA PRO A 92 -7.45 1.52 -2.94
C PRO A 92 -8.79 0.75 -2.96
N ALA A 93 -9.84 1.32 -2.37
CA ALA A 93 -11.18 0.73 -2.38
C ALA A 93 -11.90 0.83 -3.74
N HIS A 94 -11.53 1.83 -4.55
CA HIS A 94 -12.22 2.18 -5.80
C HIS A 94 -11.41 1.85 -7.06
N ARG A 95 -10.31 1.11 -6.94
CA ARG A 95 -9.45 0.76 -8.07
C ARG A 95 -8.85 -0.62 -7.88
N LEU A 96 -8.39 -1.20 -8.97
CA LEU A 96 -7.41 -2.29 -8.94
C LEU A 96 -6.05 -1.68 -9.25
N HIS A 97 -5.26 -1.41 -8.22
CA HIS A 97 -4.02 -0.65 -8.33
C HIS A 97 -4.26 0.70 -9.02
N SER A 98 -3.58 0.95 -10.15
CA SER A 98 -3.73 2.16 -10.97
C SER A 98 -4.83 2.08 -12.01
N GLN A 99 -5.43 0.90 -12.22
CA GLN A 99 -6.53 0.76 -13.18
C GLN A 99 -7.71 1.61 -12.74
N LEU A 100 -8.35 2.27 -13.71
CA LEU A 100 -9.50 3.16 -13.51
C LEU A 100 -9.20 4.49 -12.78
N ASN A 101 -7.94 4.84 -12.50
CA ASN A 101 -7.63 6.15 -11.89
C ASN A 101 -8.02 7.33 -12.79
N TYR A 102 -8.02 7.14 -14.12
CA TYR A 102 -8.50 8.14 -15.08
C TYR A 102 -10.03 8.15 -15.28
N SER A 103 -10.75 7.16 -14.76
CA SER A 103 -12.19 7.00 -15.06
C SER A 103 -13.06 7.89 -14.19
N SER A 104 -14.34 8.05 -14.56
CA SER A 104 -15.34 8.79 -13.76
C SER A 104 -15.52 8.25 -12.33
N LEU A 105 -15.06 7.01 -12.05
CA LEU A 105 -15.00 6.48 -10.68
C LEU A 105 -14.17 7.38 -9.75
N ARG A 106 -13.20 8.13 -10.30
CA ARG A 106 -12.40 9.11 -9.55
C ARG A 106 -13.23 10.22 -8.92
N GLU A 107 -14.34 10.62 -9.55
CA GLU A 107 -15.24 11.66 -9.03
C GLU A 107 -15.83 11.28 -7.66
N ARG A 108 -15.83 9.99 -7.29
CA ARG A 108 -16.35 9.52 -6.00
C ARG A 108 -15.41 9.73 -4.82
N TYR A 109 -14.10 9.83 -5.07
CA TYR A 109 -13.11 9.83 -3.98
C TYR A 109 -12.07 10.95 -4.07
N ALA A 110 -11.81 11.54 -5.24
CA ALA A 110 -10.78 12.57 -5.33
C ALA A 110 -11.16 13.79 -4.49
N VAL A 111 -10.23 14.26 -3.66
CA VAL A 111 -10.43 15.43 -2.80
C VAL A 111 -9.58 16.58 -3.32
N ALA A 112 -10.20 17.75 -3.43
CA ALA A 112 -9.65 18.88 -4.17
C ALA A 112 -9.18 18.47 -5.59
N GLY A 113 -9.70 17.39 -6.19
CA GLY A 113 -9.21 16.87 -7.46
C GLY A 113 -7.82 16.21 -7.41
N ARG A 114 -7.37 15.70 -6.25
CA ARG A 114 -6.10 14.96 -6.04
C ARG A 114 -6.39 13.62 -5.35
N GLU A 115 -5.41 12.72 -5.29
CA GLU A 115 -5.54 11.48 -4.50
C GLU A 115 -5.75 11.83 -3.01
N PRO A 116 -6.64 11.13 -2.30
CA PRO A 116 -6.87 11.39 -0.88
C PRO A 116 -5.68 11.02 0.00
N VAL A 117 -5.42 11.86 1.00
CA VAL A 117 -4.63 11.51 2.18
C VAL A 117 -5.55 11.46 3.39
N THR A 118 -5.63 10.30 4.04
CA THR A 118 -6.40 10.11 5.27
C THR A 118 -5.59 10.62 6.46
N ILE A 119 -6.16 11.53 7.26
CA ILE A 119 -5.48 12.22 8.36
C ILE A 119 -6.36 12.17 9.62
N HIS A 120 -5.76 11.85 10.76
CA HIS A 120 -6.48 11.90 12.05
C HIS A 120 -6.78 13.36 12.48
N PRO A 121 -7.95 13.66 13.07
CA PRO A 121 -8.34 15.02 13.48
C PRO A 121 -7.32 15.76 14.35
N GLN A 122 -6.63 15.05 15.25
CA GLN A 122 -5.59 15.63 16.11
C GLN A 122 -4.40 16.15 15.30
N ASP A 123 -3.94 15.36 14.32
CA ASP A 123 -2.79 15.74 13.50
C ASP A 123 -3.15 16.86 12.53
N ALA A 124 -4.38 16.85 12.00
CA ALA A 124 -4.94 17.89 11.16
C ALA A 124 -5.04 19.22 11.93
N THR A 125 -5.63 19.20 13.13
CA THR A 125 -5.79 20.38 14.01
C THR A 125 -4.43 21.01 14.34
N THR A 126 -3.46 20.18 14.73
CA THR A 126 -2.10 20.64 15.07
C THR A 126 -1.40 21.34 13.89
N ARG A 127 -1.82 21.06 12.66
CA ARG A 127 -1.24 21.61 11.42
C ARG A 127 -2.14 22.61 10.70
N GLY A 128 -3.28 22.98 11.28
CA GLY A 128 -4.25 23.90 10.67
C GLY A 128 -4.86 23.37 9.36
N ILE A 129 -4.97 22.05 9.22
CA ILE A 129 -5.57 21.37 8.06
C ILE A 129 -7.03 21.06 8.37
N VAL A 130 -7.92 21.34 7.42
CA VAL A 130 -9.32 20.91 7.47
C VAL A 130 -9.63 19.95 6.33
N ASP A 131 -10.75 19.23 6.44
CA ASP A 131 -11.23 18.35 5.37
C ASP A 131 -11.38 19.12 4.05
N GLY A 132 -10.96 18.52 2.94
CA GLY A 132 -10.98 19.16 1.62
C GLY A 132 -9.75 20.00 1.28
N ASP A 133 -8.88 20.32 2.23
CA ASP A 133 -7.65 21.07 1.96
C ASP A 133 -6.70 20.29 1.04
N THR A 134 -5.93 21.00 0.22
CA THR A 134 -4.75 20.41 -0.44
C THR A 134 -3.57 20.39 0.53
N VAL A 135 -2.94 19.23 0.66
CA VAL A 135 -1.84 18.95 1.59
C VAL A 135 -0.61 18.55 0.79
N ARG A 136 0.55 19.07 1.19
CA ARG A 136 1.84 18.60 0.70
C ARG A 136 2.36 17.53 1.66
N VAL A 137 2.68 16.35 1.14
CA VAL A 137 3.27 15.24 1.89
C VAL A 137 4.64 14.96 1.32
N TRP A 138 5.68 14.90 2.15
CA TRP A 138 7.06 14.92 1.67
C TRP A 138 8.06 14.28 2.63
N ASN A 139 9.21 13.90 2.09
CA ASN A 139 10.41 13.52 2.83
C ASN A 139 11.65 13.82 1.97
N HIS A 140 12.81 13.30 2.36
CA HIS A 140 14.06 13.51 1.63
C HIS A 140 14.09 12.88 0.22
N ARG A 141 13.15 12.00 -0.12
CA ARG A 141 13.09 11.31 -1.42
C ARG A 141 12.23 12.07 -2.43
N GLY A 142 11.17 12.73 -1.96
CA GLY A 142 10.28 13.47 -2.84
C GLY A 142 9.11 14.09 -2.10
N GLN A 143 8.17 14.61 -2.89
CA GLN A 143 7.00 15.31 -2.38
C GLN A 143 5.81 15.14 -3.33
N VAL A 144 4.62 15.08 -2.75
CA VAL A 144 3.35 14.92 -3.46
C VAL A 144 2.30 15.87 -2.91
N LEU A 145 1.34 16.25 -3.76
CA LEU A 145 0.09 16.87 -3.34
C LEU A 145 -1.01 15.82 -3.21
N ALA A 146 -1.80 15.94 -2.16
CA ALA A 146 -2.96 15.10 -1.86
C ALA A 146 -4.11 15.94 -1.31
N GLY A 147 -5.34 15.44 -1.37
CA GLY A 147 -6.50 16.08 -0.76
C GLY A 147 -6.79 15.50 0.63
N ALA A 148 -6.98 16.34 1.64
CA ALA A 148 -7.20 15.91 3.02
C ALA A 148 -8.57 15.27 3.22
N VAL A 149 -8.58 14.03 3.72
CA VAL A 149 -9.75 13.37 4.31
C VAL A 149 -9.52 13.26 5.81
N VAL A 150 -10.25 14.06 6.60
CA VAL A 150 -10.07 14.12 8.06
C VAL A 150 -11.06 13.16 8.74
N THR A 151 -10.54 12.14 9.41
CA THR A 151 -11.37 11.08 10.02
C THR A 151 -10.65 10.42 11.21
N ASP A 152 -11.43 10.04 12.23
CA ASP A 152 -10.94 9.25 13.38
C ASP A 152 -10.72 7.76 13.05
N GLY A 153 -10.99 7.33 11.80
CA GLY A 153 -10.73 5.98 11.30
C GLY A 153 -9.25 5.63 11.09
N ILE A 154 -8.32 6.54 11.37
CA ILE A 154 -6.87 6.31 11.31
C ILE A 154 -6.19 6.73 12.62
N ARG A 155 -5.15 6.02 13.03
CA ARG A 155 -4.45 6.31 14.29
C ARG A 155 -3.72 7.67 14.24
N PRO A 156 -3.68 8.45 15.34
CA PRO A 156 -2.80 9.63 15.44
C PRO A 156 -1.34 9.27 15.14
N GLY A 157 -0.65 10.14 14.40
CA GLY A 157 0.72 9.93 13.94
C GLY A 157 0.85 8.98 12.74
N VAL A 158 -0.27 8.62 12.11
CA VAL A 158 -0.31 7.77 10.91
C VAL A 158 -1.20 8.44 9.85
N ILE A 159 -0.72 8.46 8.61
CA ILE A 159 -1.50 8.90 7.45
C ILE A 159 -1.52 7.80 6.38
N CYS A 160 -2.53 7.81 5.51
CA CYS A 160 -2.64 6.84 4.43
C CYS A 160 -2.89 7.55 3.10
N ILE A 161 -2.08 7.23 2.10
CA ILE A 161 -2.33 7.56 0.69
C ILE A 161 -2.36 6.23 -0.05
N HIS A 162 -3.49 5.88 -0.67
CA HIS A 162 -3.61 4.59 -1.34
C HIS A 162 -2.67 4.47 -2.53
N GLU A 163 -2.18 3.26 -2.79
CA GLU A 163 -1.36 3.00 -3.98
C GLU A 163 -2.16 3.19 -5.29
N GLY A 164 -1.42 3.33 -6.39
CA GLY A 164 -1.99 3.32 -7.74
C GLY A 164 -2.39 4.69 -8.30
N ALA A 165 -2.26 5.79 -7.56
CA ALA A 165 -2.43 7.12 -8.14
C ALA A 165 -1.42 7.38 -9.27
N TRP A 166 -1.92 7.83 -10.42
CA TRP A 166 -1.09 8.11 -11.59
C TRP A 166 -0.12 9.26 -11.28
N PRO A 167 1.18 9.07 -11.52
CA PRO A 167 2.17 10.10 -11.24
C PRO A 167 2.02 11.28 -12.20
N ASP A 168 2.09 12.49 -11.65
CA ASP A 168 2.09 13.74 -12.40
C ASP A 168 3.16 14.69 -11.85
N PRO A 169 4.45 14.35 -12.04
CA PRO A 169 5.56 15.17 -11.55
C PRO A 169 5.64 16.47 -12.33
N GLU A 170 5.90 17.58 -11.64
CA GLU A 170 6.35 18.80 -12.31
C GLU A 170 7.62 18.53 -13.14
N PRO A 171 7.81 19.13 -14.33
CA PRO A 171 8.92 18.82 -15.24
C PRO A 171 10.33 19.17 -14.72
N THR A 172 10.43 19.71 -13.51
CA THR A 172 11.70 20.06 -12.87
C THR A 172 12.25 18.89 -12.05
N ALA A 173 13.57 18.77 -11.97
CA ALA A 173 14.20 17.74 -11.14
C ALA A 173 13.79 17.92 -9.66
N GLY A 174 13.27 16.86 -9.02
CA GLY A 174 12.71 16.93 -7.67
C GLY A 174 11.36 17.64 -7.58
N GLY A 175 10.70 17.85 -8.73
CA GLY A 175 9.38 18.44 -8.85
C GLY A 175 8.33 17.70 -8.03
N ILE A 176 7.34 18.45 -7.55
CA ILE A 176 6.25 17.89 -6.78
C ILE A 176 5.31 17.07 -7.67
N CYS A 177 4.92 15.88 -7.20
CA CYS A 177 3.88 15.11 -7.85
C CYS A 177 2.51 15.72 -7.54
N LYS A 178 1.79 16.16 -8.56
CA LYS A 178 0.54 16.92 -8.42
C LYS A 178 -0.68 16.07 -8.05
N ASN A 179 -0.61 14.74 -8.18
CA ASN A 179 -1.76 13.84 -7.99
C ASN A 179 -1.72 12.99 -6.71
N GLY A 180 -0.56 12.82 -6.06
CA GLY A 180 -0.45 11.98 -4.86
C GLY A 180 0.09 10.57 -5.10
N ALA A 181 1.00 10.37 -6.06
CA ALA A 181 1.64 9.06 -6.27
C ALA A 181 2.54 8.68 -5.08
N VAL A 182 1.98 7.89 -4.15
CA VAL A 182 2.60 7.58 -2.84
C VAL A 182 4.02 7.01 -2.92
N ASN A 183 4.34 6.26 -3.98
CA ASN A 183 5.67 5.66 -4.16
C ASN A 183 6.78 6.68 -4.48
N VAL A 184 6.46 7.95 -4.70
CA VAL A 184 7.45 9.05 -4.69
C VAL A 184 8.11 9.16 -3.30
N LEU A 185 7.46 8.66 -2.25
CA LEU A 185 7.86 8.81 -0.85
C LEU A 185 8.47 7.52 -0.27
N THR A 186 8.45 6.40 -1.00
CA THR A 186 8.87 5.09 -0.50
C THR A 186 10.31 4.77 -0.90
N LYS A 187 10.94 3.84 -0.19
CA LYS A 187 12.29 3.35 -0.52
C LYS A 187 12.21 2.13 -1.41
N ASP A 188 13.18 2.01 -2.31
CA ASP A 188 13.47 0.79 -3.04
C ASP A 188 14.58 0.01 -2.34
N LEU A 189 14.20 -0.75 -1.31
CA LEU A 189 15.11 -1.62 -0.56
C LEU A 189 14.46 -2.99 -0.38
N PRO A 190 15.26 -4.07 -0.44
CA PRO A 190 14.75 -5.41 -0.20
C PRO A 190 14.43 -5.63 1.28
N SER A 191 13.43 -6.47 1.56
CA SER A 191 13.04 -6.81 2.93
C SER A 191 14.14 -7.50 3.75
N SER A 192 14.97 -8.31 3.10
CA SER A 192 16.18 -8.94 3.65
C SER A 192 16.96 -9.63 2.53
N ARG A 193 18.19 -10.05 2.79
CA ARG A 193 18.99 -10.91 1.88
C ARG A 193 18.31 -12.23 1.53
N LEU A 194 17.45 -12.76 2.41
CA LEU A 194 16.74 -14.01 2.15
C LEU A 194 15.52 -13.82 1.25
N GLY A 195 14.64 -12.88 1.62
CA GLY A 195 13.35 -12.70 0.95
C GLY A 195 13.43 -11.85 -0.31
N ASN A 196 14.33 -10.87 -0.33
CA ASN A 196 14.51 -9.90 -1.41
C ASN A 196 13.19 -9.29 -1.92
N GLY A 197 12.22 -9.10 -1.03
CA GLY A 197 10.86 -8.68 -1.36
C GLY A 197 10.64 -7.18 -1.17
N CYS A 198 9.48 -6.70 -1.61
CA CYS A 198 9.07 -5.29 -1.46
C CYS A 198 8.85 -4.89 0.01
N ALA A 199 9.28 -3.68 0.38
CA ALA A 199 9.09 -3.08 1.70
C ALA A 199 8.31 -1.74 1.66
N GLY A 200 7.37 -1.59 0.70
CA GLY A 200 6.73 -0.30 0.37
C GLY A 200 5.90 0.38 1.47
N ASN A 201 5.49 -0.33 2.53
CA ASN A 201 4.79 0.27 3.68
C ASN A 201 5.73 0.86 4.75
N THR A 202 7.03 0.96 4.44
CA THR A 202 8.06 1.49 5.35
C THR A 202 8.45 2.89 4.89
N ALA A 203 7.73 3.91 5.37
CA ALA A 203 8.04 5.31 5.06
C ALA A 203 7.62 6.26 6.20
N LEU A 204 8.52 7.20 6.48
CA LEU A 204 8.26 8.35 7.35
C LEU A 204 8.19 9.63 6.50
N VAL A 205 7.26 10.51 6.86
CA VAL A 205 6.97 11.73 6.08
C VAL A 205 6.59 12.89 6.98
N TRP A 206 6.85 14.10 6.51
CA TRP A 206 6.18 15.31 6.98
C TRP A 206 4.99 15.61 6.10
N PHE A 207 4.06 16.39 6.64
CA PHE A 207 2.97 16.95 5.86
C PHE A 207 2.49 18.29 6.41
N GLU A 208 1.95 19.12 5.53
CA GLU A 208 1.50 20.47 5.82
C GLU A 208 0.39 20.91 4.86
N LYS A 209 -0.42 21.90 5.28
CA LYS A 209 -1.34 22.57 4.38
C LYS A 209 -0.55 23.23 3.24
N TYR A 210 -0.93 22.94 1.99
CA TYR A 210 -0.25 23.50 0.84
C TYR A 210 -0.72 24.94 0.59
N THR A 211 0.22 25.89 0.64
CA THR A 211 -0.02 27.33 0.39
C THR A 211 0.75 27.86 -0.83
N GLY A 212 1.29 26.95 -1.65
CA GLY A 212 2.02 27.31 -2.87
C GLY A 212 1.10 27.68 -4.05
N PRO A 213 1.67 27.92 -5.24
CA PRO A 213 0.88 28.21 -6.44
C PRO A 213 -0.07 27.05 -6.76
N ALA A 214 -1.23 27.36 -7.35
CA ALA A 214 -2.12 26.34 -7.85
C ALA A 214 -1.42 25.54 -8.96
N LEU A 215 -1.28 24.22 -8.74
CA LEU A 215 -0.69 23.30 -9.70
C LEU A 215 -1.80 22.48 -10.37
N PRO A 216 -2.12 22.74 -11.66
CA PRO A 216 -3.11 21.99 -12.40
C PRO A 216 -2.67 20.54 -12.59
N LEU A 217 -3.59 19.62 -12.31
CA LEU A 217 -3.39 18.20 -12.54
C LEU A 217 -3.48 17.90 -14.03
N THR A 218 -2.42 17.33 -14.58
CA THR A 218 -2.28 17.00 -16.02
C THR A 218 -2.15 15.50 -16.27
N ALA A 219 -2.14 14.67 -15.22
CA ALA A 219 -2.00 13.20 -15.30
C ALA A 219 -3.00 12.52 -16.24
N PHE A 220 -4.16 13.14 -16.43
CA PHE A 220 -5.30 12.58 -17.17
C PHE A 220 -5.58 13.31 -18.47
N ASP A 221 -4.79 14.34 -18.79
CA ASP A 221 -4.89 15.02 -20.06
C ASP A 221 -4.33 14.11 -21.16
N PRO A 222 -4.99 14.05 -22.32
CA PRO A 222 -4.40 13.40 -23.49
C PRO A 222 -3.02 14.02 -23.77
N PRO A 223 -1.99 13.20 -24.06
CA PRO A 223 -0.71 13.73 -24.50
C PRO A 223 -0.89 14.66 -25.70
N ALA A 224 -0.10 15.73 -25.77
CA ALA A 224 -0.06 16.54 -26.98
C ALA A 224 0.31 15.63 -28.16
N ASN A 225 -0.45 15.72 -29.26
CA ASN A 225 -0.09 15.00 -30.48
C ASN A 225 1.30 15.47 -30.93
N SER A 226 2.21 14.51 -31.12
CA SER A 226 3.52 14.72 -31.74
C SER A 226 3.42 15.04 -33.22
#